data_AF-A0A0U1ZDU2-F1
#
_entry.id   AF-A0A0U1ZDU2-F1
#
_cell.length_a   1.000
_cell.length_b   1.000
_cell.length_c   1.000
_cell.angle_alpha   90.00
_cell.angle_beta   90.00
_cell.angle_gamma   90.00
#
_symmetry.space_group_name_H-M   'P 1'
#
loop_
_entity.id
_entity.type
_entity.pdbx_description
1 polymer ?
#
loop_
_entity_poly.entity_id
_entity_poly.type
_entity_poly.pdbx_seq_one_letter_code
_entity_poly.pdbx_strand_id
1 'polypeptide(L)' 'LLPFVIVGLTLVHLTFLHETGSNNPLGIPPDCDKIPFHPYYTIKDILGFALMLSLLVALTLFSPN' A
#
# COMPACT_ATOMS: atom_id res chain seq x y z
N LEU A 1 23.79 -0.48 -0.28
CA LEU A 1 23.44 0.19 -1.56
C LEU A 1 22.07 -0.26 -2.06
N LEU A 2 21.81 -1.56 -2.23
CA LEU A 2 20.54 -2.08 -2.77
C LEU A 2 19.25 -1.55 -2.10
N PRO A 3 19.14 -1.42 -0.76
CA PRO A 3 17.91 -0.88 -0.15
C PRO A 3 17.57 0.55 -0.60
N PHE A 4 18.58 1.38 -0.86
CA PHE A 4 18.38 2.75 -1.33
C PHE A 4 17.99 2.79 -2.81
N VAL A 5 18.50 1.85 -3.62
CA VAL A 5 18.05 1.68 -5.01
C VAL A 5 16.56 1.29 -5.05
N ILE A 6 16.12 0.42 -4.13
CA ILE A 6 14.70 0.05 -4.01
C ILE A 6 13.85 1.28 -3.70
N VAL A 7 14.24 2.14 -2.75
CA VAL A 7 13.52 3.40 -2.46
C VAL A 7 13.46 4.32 -3.69
N GLY A 8 14.54 4.43 -4.47
CA GLY A 8 14.53 5.19 -5.72
C GLY A 8 13.52 4.62 -6.73
N LEU A 9 13.50 3.30 -6.91
CA LEU A 9 12.57 2.62 -7.82
C LEU A 9 11.12 2.69 -7.33
N THR A 10 10.85 2.68 -6.01
CA THR A 10 9.48 2.83 -5.50
C THR A 10 8.93 4.22 -5.79
N LEU A 11 9.75 5.28 -5.70
CA LEU A 11 9.33 6.63 -6.09
C LEU A 11 9.00 6.70 -7.59
N VAL A 12 9.85 6.15 -8.45
CA VAL A 12 9.60 6.09 -9.91
C VAL A 12 8.31 5.30 -10.20
N HIS A 13 8.13 4.16 -9.55
CA HIS A 13 6.92 3.35 -9.69
C HIS A 13 5.66 4.13 -9.29
N LEU A 14 5.68 4.82 -8.14
CA LEU A 14 4.55 5.63 -7.68
C LEU A 14 4.27 6.82 -8.59
N THR A 15 5.30 7.45 -9.19
CA THR A 15 5.07 8.52 -10.18
C THR A 15 4.30 8.01 -11.40
N PHE A 16 4.67 6.86 -11.96
CA PHE A 16 3.93 6.28 -13.09
C PHE A 16 2.51 5.85 -12.69
N LEU A 17 2.32 5.34 -11.47
CA LEU A 17 1.00 5.01 -10.95
C LEU A 17 0.12 6.26 -10.79
N HIS A 18 0.69 7.39 -10.38
CA HIS A 18 -0.05 8.64 -10.22
C HIS A 18 -0.54 9.23 -11.55
N GLU A 19 0.17 9.01 -12.65
CA GLU A 19 -0.26 9.47 -13.98
C GLU A 19 -1.54 8.77 -14.45
N THR A 20 -1.69 7.46 -14.18
CA THR A 20 -2.88 6.69 -14.59
C THR A 20 -3.95 6.58 -13.51
N GLY A 21 -3.55 6.71 -12.24
CA GLY A 21 -4.34 6.31 -11.08
C GLY A 21 -4.40 4.79 -10.89
N SER A 22 -4.95 4.37 -9.75
CA SER A 22 -5.17 2.95 -9.42
C SER A 22 -6.29 2.34 -10.25
N ASN A 23 -6.12 1.08 -10.64
CA ASN A 23 -7.20 0.29 -11.21
C ASN A 23 -8.20 -0.17 -10.13
N ASN A 24 -9.35 -0.70 -10.54
CA ASN A 24 -10.37 -1.25 -9.66
C ASN A 24 -10.70 -2.70 -10.03
N PRO A 25 -11.36 -3.48 -9.13
CA PRO A 25 -11.64 -4.89 -9.35
C PRO A 25 -12.47 -5.22 -10.59
N LEU A 26 -13.28 -4.27 -11.07
CA LEU A 26 -14.11 -4.45 -12.27
C LEU A 26 -13.34 -4.17 -13.56
N GLY A 27 -12.16 -3.54 -13.48
CA GLY A 27 -11.31 -3.21 -14.63
C GLY A 27 -11.93 -2.19 -15.59
N ILE A 28 -12.98 -1.49 -15.19
CA ILE A 28 -13.64 -0.43 -15.96
C ILE A 28 -13.08 0.95 -15.57
N PRO A 29 -13.23 2.00 -16.39
CA PRO A 29 -12.76 3.34 -16.03
C PRO A 29 -13.33 3.83 -14.68
N PRO A 30 -12.48 4.19 -13.70
CA PRO A 30 -12.93 4.56 -12.35
C PRO A 30 -13.40 6.02 -12.22
N ASP A 31 -13.29 6.83 -13.28
CA ASP A 31 -13.44 8.30 -13.19
C ASP A 31 -14.81 8.78 -12.69
N CYS A 32 -15.85 7.99 -12.89
CA CYS A 32 -17.21 8.33 -12.46
C CYS A 32 -17.43 8.18 -10.94
N ASP A 33 -16.54 7.50 -10.21
CA ASP A 33 -16.73 7.18 -8.78
C ASP A 33 -15.41 7.26 -7.98
N LYS A 34 -14.64 8.34 -8.22
CA LYS A 34 -13.42 8.61 -7.46
C LYS A 34 -13.76 9.24 -6.10
N ILE A 35 -13.19 8.66 -5.04
CA ILE A 35 -13.19 9.23 -3.68
C ILE A 35 -11.78 9.71 -3.30
N PRO A 36 -11.63 10.70 -2.40
CA PRO A 36 -10.32 11.15 -1.95
C PRO A 36 -9.60 10.04 -1.17
N PHE A 37 -8.26 10.05 -1.22
CA PHE A 37 -7.45 9.06 -0.50
C PHE A 37 -7.66 9.14 1.02
N HIS A 38 -7.65 10.36 1.57
CA HIS A 38 -7.98 10.61 2.97
C HIS A 38 -9.46 11.03 3.11
N PRO A 39 -10.22 10.47 4.07
CA PRO A 39 -9.80 9.53 5.11
C PRO A 39 -9.87 8.05 4.72
N TYR A 40 -10.49 7.73 3.57
CA TYR A 40 -10.95 6.38 3.23
C TYR A 40 -9.83 5.34 3.16
N TYR A 41 -8.86 5.53 2.27
CA TYR A 41 -7.75 4.62 2.11
C TYR A 41 -6.72 4.78 3.22
N THR A 42 -6.56 5.98 3.80
CA THR A 42 -5.66 6.17 4.96
C THR A 42 -6.06 5.30 6.15
N ILE A 43 -7.35 5.26 6.52
CA ILE A 43 -7.82 4.42 7.63
C ILE A 43 -7.73 2.93 7.26
N LYS A 44 -8.09 2.58 6.02
CA LYS A 44 -7.98 1.21 5.52
C LYS A 44 -6.54 0.68 5.61
N ASP A 45 -5.57 1.49 5.21
CA ASP A 45 -4.15 1.13 5.21
C ASP A 45 -3.59 1.02 6.62
N ILE A 46 -3.97 1.92 7.55
CA ILE A 46 -3.58 1.83 8.96
C ILE A 46 -4.12 0.53 9.59
N LEU A 47 -5.38 0.19 9.33
CA LEU A 47 -5.96 -1.07 9.80
C LEU A 47 -5.19 -2.27 9.24
N GLY A 48 -4.91 -2.28 7.93
CA GLY A 48 -4.13 -3.34 7.29
C GLY A 48 -2.72 -3.47 7.86
N PHE A 49 -2.04 -2.34 8.08
CA PHE A 49 -0.72 -2.29 8.70
C PHE A 49 -0.74 -2.83 10.14
N ALA A 50 -1.73 -2.44 10.95
CA ALA A 50 -1.87 -2.94 12.32
C ALA A 50 -2.08 -4.46 12.37
N LEU A 51 -2.87 -5.03 11.45
CA LEU A 51 -3.08 -6.47 11.34
C LEU A 51 -1.81 -7.21 10.90
N MET A 52 -1.09 -6.69 9.90
CA MET A 52 0.18 -7.28 9.47
C MET A 52 1.23 -7.21 10.58
N LEU A 53 1.33 -6.07 11.27
CA LEU A 53 2.27 -5.87 12.36
C LEU A 53 1.95 -6.79 13.55
N SER A 54 0.68 -6.99 13.90
CA SER A 54 0.31 -7.90 14.98
C SER A 54 0.67 -9.35 14.66
N LEU A 55 0.54 -9.79 13.40
CA LEU A 55 0.99 -11.09 12.94
C LEU A 55 2.53 -11.22 13.06
N LEU A 56 3.26 -10.21 12.59
CA LEU A 56 4.73 -10.19 12.69
C LEU A 56 5.19 -10.23 14.15
N VAL A 57 4.58 -9.43 15.01
CA VAL A 57 4.84 -9.42 16.46
C VAL A 57 4.55 -10.80 17.05
N ALA A 58 3.41 -11.41 16.73
CA ALA A 58 3.07 -12.75 17.21
C ALA A 58 4.12 -13.79 16.77
N LEU A 59 4.57 -13.76 15.52
CA LEU A 59 5.63 -14.64 15.02
C LEU A 59 6.94 -14.43 15.79
N THR A 60 7.41 -13.19 15.88
CA THR A 60 8.68 -12.87 16.54
C THR A 60 8.68 -13.13 18.04
N LEU A 61 7.53 -13.02 18.72
CA LEU A 61 7.43 -13.24 20.16
C LEU A 61 7.11 -14.68 20.54
N PHE A 62 6.27 -15.38 19.78
CA PHE A 62 5.83 -16.74 20.12
C PHE A 62 6.59 -17.84 19.35
N SER A 63 7.21 -17.55 18.20
CA SER A 63 7.96 -18.51 17.40
C SER A 63 9.15 -17.87 16.65
N PRO A 64 10.17 -17.35 17.37
CA PRO A 64 11.30 -16.63 16.77
C PRO A 64 12.30 -17.47 15.97
N ASN A 65 12.20 -18.81 16.03
CA ASN A 65 13.14 -19.76 15.42
C ASN A 65 12.44 -20.63 14.38
#